data_AF-A0A914B4E9-F1
#
_entry.id   AF-A0A914B4E9-F1
#
_cell.length_a   1.000
_cell.length_b   1.000
_cell.length_c   1.000
_cell.angle_alpha   90.00
_cell.angle_beta   90.00
_cell.angle_gamma   90.00
#
_symmetry.space_group_name_H-M   'P 1'
#
loop_
_entity.id
_entity.type
_entity.pdbx_description
1 polymer ?
#
loop_
_entity_poly.entity_id
_entity_poly.type
_entity_poly.pdbx_seq_one_letter_code
_entity_poly.pdbx_strand_id
1 'polypeptide(L)'
;METTLCCGGSLMSSISRWSSAISFLILIVLTAVGEGTSPKQFTMPGETCGYIVDNGDQFKVVSQQIQLGDEPEQTSYLANVSCTITFRTQRGKRNFLRLSSFEVETSRFCSRDGLYLYDGGREATDKLLSANKHALCGTTLSLPNYFVSTGHEVTLKFVTDGSNNSFRGFTVLITPFAENEDCDGFICHMTKRCITKEASCNKEYQCEDGSDEPPNCHLRNAGFRPSSTWCSWPLLLSSCFMVACQWMLTGTRPIP
;
A
#
# COMPACT_ATOMS: atom_id res chain seq x y z
N MET A 1 -1.78 44.65 -22.69
CA MET A 1 -2.50 45.10 -21.49
C MET A 1 -2.92 43.85 -20.73
N GLU A 2 -2.70 43.89 -19.43
CA GLU A 2 -2.59 42.77 -18.49
C GLU A 2 -3.77 41.79 -18.53
N THR A 3 -3.47 40.49 -18.47
CA THR A 3 -4.45 39.48 -18.07
C THR A 3 -4.21 39.13 -16.60
N THR A 4 -4.96 39.81 -15.74
CA THR A 4 -5.17 39.46 -14.33
C THR A 4 -5.94 38.14 -14.27
N LEU A 5 -5.36 37.11 -13.63
CA LEU A 5 -6.07 35.85 -13.37
C LEU A 5 -6.82 35.99 -12.03
N CYS A 6 -8.14 36.16 -12.08
CA CYS A 6 -8.99 36.11 -10.90
C CYS A 6 -9.33 34.65 -10.56
N CYS A 7 -8.87 34.16 -9.40
CA CYS A 7 -9.49 33.02 -8.73
C CYS A 7 -10.60 33.54 -7.81
N GLY A 8 -11.85 33.18 -8.09
CA GLY A 8 -12.99 33.45 -7.23
C GLY A 8 -14.16 32.58 -7.62
N GLY A 9 -14.60 31.71 -6.71
CA GLY A 9 -15.70 30.78 -6.92
C GLY A 9 -17.06 31.43 -6.72
N SER A 10 -17.99 31.14 -7.63
CA SER A 10 -19.42 30.90 -7.37
C SER A 10 -20.17 30.70 -8.69
N LEU A 11 -21.03 29.68 -8.68
CA LEU A 11 -22.06 29.26 -9.65
C LEU A 11 -22.46 30.26 -10.75
N MET A 12 -22.52 29.80 -12.01
CA MET A 12 -23.66 30.08 -12.90
C MET A 12 -23.66 29.23 -14.19
N SER A 13 -24.78 28.54 -14.39
CA SER A 13 -25.57 28.37 -15.62
C SER A 13 -24.89 28.23 -17.00
N SER A 14 -25.23 27.12 -17.67
CA SER A 14 -25.50 26.99 -19.12
C SER A 14 -24.51 27.66 -20.07
N ILE A 15 -23.54 26.88 -20.58
CA ILE A 15 -22.77 27.23 -21.77
C ILE A 15 -23.39 26.52 -22.99
N SER A 16 -23.94 27.33 -23.88
CA SER A 16 -24.51 26.92 -25.16
C SER A 16 -23.40 26.53 -26.15
N ARG A 17 -23.79 25.58 -26.99
CA ARG A 17 -22.97 24.83 -27.95
C ARG A 17 -22.64 25.69 -29.18
N TRP A 18 -21.38 26.07 -29.36
CA TRP A 18 -20.84 26.49 -30.66
C TRP A 18 -19.47 25.87 -30.91
N SER A 19 -19.28 25.46 -32.16
CA SER A 19 -18.28 24.52 -32.68
C SER A 19 -16.91 25.16 -32.93
N SER A 20 -15.89 24.28 -32.91
CA SER A 20 -14.63 24.31 -33.68
C SER A 20 -13.36 24.74 -32.94
N ALA A 21 -12.64 23.72 -32.45
CA ALA A 21 -11.18 23.58 -32.40
C ALA A 21 -10.34 24.69 -31.72
N ILE A 22 -10.13 24.56 -30.40
CA ILE A 22 -8.81 24.86 -29.78
C ILE A 22 -8.54 23.77 -28.73
N SER A 23 -7.61 22.87 -29.06
CA SER A 23 -7.17 21.79 -28.19
C SER A 23 -6.14 22.34 -27.20
N PHE A 24 -6.58 22.75 -26.01
CA PHE A 24 -5.67 23.01 -24.89
C PHE A 24 -5.43 21.71 -24.14
N LEU A 25 -4.41 20.96 -24.56
CA LEU A 25 -3.81 19.89 -23.77
C LEU A 25 -3.06 20.52 -22.59
N ILE A 26 -3.79 20.82 -21.51
CA ILE A 26 -3.18 21.09 -20.22
C ILE A 26 -2.66 19.75 -19.72
N LEU A 27 -1.37 19.48 -19.95
CA LEU A 27 -0.67 18.37 -19.33
C LEU A 27 -0.47 18.74 -17.85
N ILE A 28 -1.50 18.49 -17.03
CA ILE A 28 -1.33 18.48 -15.58
C ILE A 28 -0.46 17.27 -15.30
N VAL A 29 0.86 17.48 -15.17
CA VAL A 29 1.73 16.52 -14.51
C VAL A 29 1.34 16.58 -13.04
N LEU A 30 0.31 15.80 -12.67
CA LEU A 30 0.13 15.39 -11.30
C LEU A 30 1.39 14.60 -10.98
N THR A 31 2.31 15.22 -10.23
CA THR A 31 3.28 14.43 -9.47
C THR A 31 2.45 13.49 -8.62
N ALA A 32 2.42 12.21 -8.98
CA ALA A 32 1.82 11.18 -8.14
C ALA A 32 2.54 11.27 -6.80
N VAL A 33 1.87 11.82 -5.80
CA VAL A 33 2.22 11.54 -4.41
C VAL A 33 2.08 10.03 -4.31
N GLY A 34 3.17 9.34 -3.97
CA GLY A 34 3.18 7.90 -3.84
C GLY A 34 2.30 7.49 -2.66
N GLU A 35 0.99 7.40 -2.91
CA GLU A 35 0.07 6.70 -2.03
C GLU A 35 0.42 5.21 -2.11
N GLY A 36 0.58 4.57 -0.96
CA GLY A 36 0.66 3.12 -0.91
C GLY A 36 -0.59 2.51 -1.55
N THR A 37 -0.44 1.39 -2.24
CA THR A 37 -1.59 0.69 -2.85
C THR A 37 -2.07 -0.41 -1.91
N SER A 38 -3.38 -0.57 -1.81
CA SER A 38 -3.96 -1.67 -1.03
C SER A 38 -3.61 -3.02 -1.66
N PRO A 39 -3.36 -4.07 -0.85
CA PRO A 39 -3.12 -5.41 -1.35
C PRO A 39 -4.28 -5.95 -2.17
N LYS A 40 -3.99 -6.77 -3.19
CA LYS A 40 -5.01 -7.40 -4.01
C LYS A 40 -5.80 -8.41 -3.17
N GLN A 41 -7.11 -8.20 -3.05
CA GLN A 41 -7.97 -9.02 -2.20
C GLN A 41 -8.46 -10.30 -2.89
N PHE A 42 -8.42 -11.41 -2.17
CA PHE A 42 -8.94 -12.72 -2.55
C PHE A 42 -9.87 -13.24 -1.45
N THR A 43 -10.93 -13.92 -1.84
CA THR A 43 -11.94 -14.44 -0.91
C THR A 43 -11.95 -15.96 -0.94
N MET A 44 -12.02 -16.60 0.23
CA MET A 44 -12.12 -18.05 0.41
C MET A 44 -13.46 -18.46 1.07
N PRO A 45 -14.30 -19.28 0.43
CA PRO A 45 -14.19 -19.71 -0.96
C PRO A 45 -14.43 -18.54 -1.93
N GLY A 46 -14.01 -18.72 -3.18
CA GLY A 46 -14.15 -17.76 -4.28
C GLY A 46 -13.70 -18.37 -5.60
N GLU A 47 -13.80 -17.61 -6.69
CA GLU A 47 -13.47 -18.10 -8.04
C GLU A 47 -12.00 -18.53 -8.20
N THR A 48 -11.13 -18.06 -7.31
CA THR A 48 -9.69 -18.35 -7.34
C THR A 48 -9.32 -19.63 -6.59
N CYS A 49 -10.27 -20.31 -5.95
CA CYS A 49 -10.05 -21.63 -5.38
C CYS A 49 -9.60 -22.62 -6.47
N GLY A 50 -8.48 -23.30 -6.23
CA GLY A 50 -7.84 -24.24 -7.15
C GLY A 50 -6.79 -23.62 -8.07
N TYR A 51 -6.59 -22.30 -8.02
CA TYR A 51 -5.66 -21.60 -8.91
C TYR A 51 -4.34 -21.21 -8.24
N ILE A 52 -3.34 -20.97 -9.09
CA ILE A 52 -2.06 -20.37 -8.73
C ILE A 52 -2.13 -18.89 -9.09
N VAL A 53 -1.90 -18.02 -8.11
CA VAL A 53 -1.80 -16.58 -8.26
C VAL A 53 -0.32 -16.23 -8.34
N ASP A 54 0.14 -15.80 -9.52
CA ASP A 54 1.55 -15.50 -9.80
C ASP A 54 1.81 -14.02 -10.15
N ASN A 55 0.75 -13.21 -10.17
CA ASN A 55 0.79 -11.80 -10.53
C ASN A 55 0.46 -10.93 -9.32
N GLY A 56 1.48 -10.35 -8.70
CA GLY A 56 1.36 -9.32 -7.67
C GLY A 56 2.47 -9.34 -6.64
N ASP A 57 2.57 -8.24 -5.91
CA ASP A 57 3.59 -8.02 -4.87
C ASP A 57 2.98 -7.88 -3.47
N GLN A 58 1.64 -7.89 -3.36
CA GLN A 58 0.89 -7.83 -2.11
C GLN A 58 -0.49 -8.47 -2.29
N PHE A 59 -0.85 -9.39 -1.39
CA PHE A 59 -2.12 -10.10 -1.42
C PHE A 59 -2.81 -10.04 -0.05
N LYS A 60 -4.14 -9.94 -0.06
CA LYS A 60 -4.98 -10.01 1.13
C LYS A 60 -6.01 -11.11 0.94
N VAL A 61 -5.96 -12.14 1.76
CA VAL A 61 -6.86 -13.29 1.68
C VAL A 61 -7.85 -13.21 2.84
N VAL A 62 -9.13 -13.14 2.53
CA VAL A 62 -10.21 -13.09 3.51
C VAL A 62 -11.12 -14.30 3.38
N SER A 63 -11.69 -14.77 4.48
CA SER A 63 -12.80 -15.72 4.42
C SER A 63 -14.07 -15.02 3.95
N GLN A 64 -14.86 -15.68 3.10
CA GLN A 64 -16.18 -15.18 2.71
C GLN A 64 -17.09 -15.14 3.94
N GLN A 65 -17.66 -13.98 4.23
CA GLN A 65 -18.59 -13.79 5.34
C GLN A 65 -20.04 -13.83 4.86
N ILE A 66 -20.91 -14.45 5.66
CA ILE A 66 -22.36 -14.43 5.54
C ILE A 66 -22.96 -13.72 6.76
N GLN A 67 -24.02 -12.95 6.54
CA GLN A 67 -24.80 -12.34 7.63
C GLN A 67 -25.67 -13.40 8.30
N LEU A 68 -25.64 -13.44 9.62
CA LEU A 68 -26.45 -14.32 10.44
C LEU A 68 -27.62 -13.51 11.03
N GLY A 69 -28.81 -13.72 10.47
CA GLY A 69 -30.03 -13.03 10.91
C GLY A 69 -30.13 -11.57 10.46
N ASP A 70 -31.09 -10.85 11.04
CA ASP A 70 -31.43 -9.46 10.71
C ASP A 70 -30.60 -8.43 11.50
N GLU A 71 -29.72 -8.89 12.40
CA GLU A 71 -28.83 -8.01 13.16
C GLU A 71 -27.67 -7.54 12.27
N PRO A 72 -27.37 -6.24 12.20
CA PRO A 72 -26.49 -5.66 11.19
C PRO A 72 -25.00 -6.04 11.31
N GLU A 73 -24.59 -6.78 12.34
CA GLU A 73 -23.17 -7.03 12.63
C GLU A 73 -22.82 -8.51 12.88
N GLN A 74 -23.80 -9.42 12.92
CA GLN A 74 -23.48 -10.83 13.12
C GLN A 74 -23.09 -11.46 11.78
N THR A 75 -21.79 -11.74 11.62
CA THR A 75 -21.26 -12.39 10.41
C THR A 75 -20.49 -13.65 10.75
N SER A 76 -20.51 -14.63 9.86
CA SER A 76 -19.71 -15.85 9.98
C SER A 76 -19.12 -16.30 8.64
N TYR A 77 -18.05 -17.07 8.66
CA TYR A 77 -17.61 -17.78 7.46
C TYR A 77 -18.56 -18.91 7.05
N LEU A 78 -18.43 -19.35 5.79
CA LEU A 78 -19.20 -20.45 5.21
C LEU A 78 -18.79 -21.84 5.76
N ALA A 79 -19.79 -22.69 6.02
CA ALA A 79 -19.61 -24.12 6.30
C ALA A 79 -19.40 -24.95 5.02
N ASN A 80 -18.90 -26.17 5.17
CA ASN A 80 -18.58 -27.12 4.08
C ASN A 80 -17.65 -26.55 3.01
N VAL A 81 -16.69 -25.71 3.40
CA VAL A 81 -15.71 -25.12 2.50
C VAL A 81 -14.53 -26.07 2.34
N SER A 82 -14.06 -26.21 1.11
CA SER A 82 -12.75 -26.78 0.81
C SER A 82 -12.13 -25.96 -0.32
N CYS A 83 -11.39 -24.92 0.04
CA CYS A 83 -10.77 -24.00 -0.90
C CYS A 83 -9.25 -23.98 -0.73
N THR A 84 -8.53 -24.08 -1.83
CA THR A 84 -7.06 -24.00 -1.88
C THR A 84 -6.66 -22.87 -2.81
N ILE A 85 -5.73 -22.01 -2.40
CA ILE A 85 -5.11 -21.01 -3.29
C ILE A 85 -3.59 -21.07 -3.08
N THR A 86 -2.85 -21.12 -4.18
CA THR A 86 -1.38 -21.06 -4.15
C THR A 86 -0.92 -19.70 -4.63
N PHE A 87 -0.10 -19.02 -3.85
CA PHE A 87 0.54 -17.76 -4.21
C PHE A 87 1.99 -18.04 -4.60
N ARG A 88 2.37 -17.60 -5.79
CA ARG A 88 3.71 -17.73 -6.34
C ARG A 88 4.29 -16.34 -6.59
N THR A 89 5.48 -16.09 -6.09
CA THR A 89 6.24 -14.88 -6.38
C THR A 89 7.45 -15.19 -7.25
N GLN A 90 8.25 -14.16 -7.55
CA GLN A 90 9.48 -14.28 -8.32
C GLN A 90 10.47 -15.22 -7.62
N ARG A 91 11.24 -15.97 -8.42
CA ARG A 91 12.29 -16.83 -7.89
C ARG A 91 13.33 -15.99 -7.14
N GLY A 92 13.84 -16.52 -6.03
CA GLY A 92 14.76 -15.79 -5.13
C GLY A 92 14.05 -14.97 -4.06
N LYS A 93 12.76 -14.64 -4.25
CA LYS A 93 11.94 -14.03 -3.19
C LYS A 93 11.30 -15.10 -2.29
N ARG A 94 10.92 -14.69 -1.09
CA ARG A 94 10.09 -15.45 -0.16
C ARG A 94 8.83 -14.67 0.18
N ASN A 95 7.89 -15.31 0.86
CA ASN A 95 6.62 -14.72 1.25
C ASN A 95 6.58 -14.53 2.78
N PHE A 96 6.23 -13.31 3.20
CA PHE A 96 5.88 -13.01 4.57
C PHE A 96 4.36 -13.07 4.70
N LEU A 97 3.86 -13.81 5.67
CA LEU A 97 2.43 -13.96 5.92
C LEU A 97 2.11 -13.36 7.27
N ARG A 98 1.08 -12.51 7.36
CA ARG A 98 0.60 -11.94 8.61
C ARG A 98 -0.87 -12.23 8.82
N LEU A 99 -1.24 -12.66 10.03
CA LEU A 99 -2.62 -12.82 10.43
C LEU A 99 -3.14 -11.47 10.96
N SER A 100 -3.88 -10.72 10.15
CA SER A 100 -4.48 -9.45 10.57
C SER A 100 -5.69 -9.67 11.49
N SER A 101 -6.50 -10.68 11.18
CA SER A 101 -7.59 -11.15 12.03
C SER A 101 -7.77 -12.65 11.86
N PHE A 102 -8.12 -13.35 12.93
CA PHE A 102 -8.26 -14.80 12.92
C PHE A 102 -9.22 -15.23 14.03
N GLU A 103 -10.35 -15.81 13.64
CA GLU A 103 -11.40 -16.37 14.46
C GLU A 103 -11.99 -17.57 13.70
N VAL A 104 -11.46 -18.76 13.98
CA VAL A 104 -11.89 -20.03 13.38
C VAL A 104 -12.23 -21.00 14.51
N GLU A 105 -13.24 -21.86 14.33
CA GLU A 105 -13.70 -22.78 15.36
C GLU A 105 -12.53 -23.60 15.95
N THR A 106 -12.39 -23.53 17.28
CA THR A 106 -11.36 -24.29 17.98
C THR A 106 -11.78 -25.75 18.10
N SER A 107 -10.94 -26.66 17.61
CA SER A 107 -11.11 -28.09 17.80
C SER A 107 -9.77 -28.76 18.04
N ARG A 108 -9.79 -29.99 18.57
CA ARG A 108 -8.56 -30.75 18.83
C ARG A 108 -7.83 -31.00 17.51
N PHE A 109 -6.59 -30.51 17.40
CA PHE A 109 -5.78 -30.56 16.17
C PHE A 109 -6.45 -29.88 14.95
N CYS A 110 -7.40 -28.96 15.18
CA CYS A 110 -8.13 -28.27 14.12
C CYS A 110 -8.79 -29.24 13.12
N SER A 111 -9.41 -30.30 13.66
CA SER A 111 -10.04 -31.37 12.88
C SER A 111 -11.42 -31.02 12.31
N ARG A 112 -12.07 -29.96 12.82
CA ARG A 112 -13.33 -29.43 12.29
C ARG A 112 -13.02 -28.38 11.23
N ASP A 113 -12.75 -27.17 11.71
CA ASP A 113 -12.37 -26.04 10.88
C ASP A 113 -10.87 -25.74 11.03
N GLY A 114 -10.22 -25.40 9.92
CA GLY A 114 -8.79 -25.13 9.92
C GLY A 114 -8.28 -24.43 8.67
N LEU A 115 -7.37 -23.48 8.88
CA LEU A 115 -6.55 -22.87 7.83
C LEU A 115 -5.17 -23.53 7.81
N TYR A 116 -4.87 -24.25 6.74
CA TYR A 116 -3.55 -24.82 6.49
C TYR A 116 -2.70 -23.81 5.70
N LEU A 117 -1.48 -23.58 6.19
CA LEU A 117 -0.47 -22.77 5.52
C LEU A 117 0.70 -23.67 5.13
N TYR A 118 0.88 -23.95 3.85
CA TYR A 118 1.96 -24.79 3.32
C TYR A 118 3.13 -23.95 2.82
N ASP A 119 4.34 -24.41 3.11
CA ASP A 119 5.61 -23.82 2.68
C ASP A 119 6.03 -24.35 1.30
N GLY A 120 5.24 -24.00 0.29
CA GLY A 120 5.44 -24.42 -1.09
C GLY A 120 4.13 -24.46 -1.87
N GLY A 121 4.19 -24.97 -3.11
CA GLY A 121 3.04 -25.02 -4.02
C GLY A 121 2.28 -26.35 -4.05
N ARG A 122 2.70 -27.36 -3.27
CA ARG A 122 2.16 -28.73 -3.29
C ARG A 122 1.72 -29.19 -1.90
N GLU A 123 0.41 -29.17 -1.67
CA GLU A 123 -0.21 -29.58 -0.40
C GLU A 123 0.24 -30.96 0.12
N ALA A 124 0.45 -31.93 -0.77
CA ALA A 124 0.72 -33.32 -0.39
C ALA A 124 2.15 -33.57 0.08
N THR A 125 3.10 -32.70 -0.28
CA THR A 125 4.53 -32.90 -0.03
C THR A 125 5.14 -31.84 0.86
N ASP A 126 4.53 -30.65 0.85
CA ASP A 126 5.14 -29.48 1.46
C ASP A 126 4.80 -29.41 2.95
N LYS A 127 5.75 -28.89 3.72
CA LYS A 127 5.60 -28.78 5.18
C LYS A 127 4.62 -27.66 5.50
N LEU A 128 3.90 -27.79 6.61
CA LEU A 128 3.13 -26.68 7.16
C LEU A 128 4.09 -25.63 7.76
N LEU A 129 3.80 -24.36 7.50
CA LEU A 129 4.45 -23.21 8.14
C LEU A 129 4.10 -23.13 9.63
N SER A 130 2.97 -23.71 10.02
CA SER A 130 2.57 -23.82 11.42
C SER A 130 3.51 -24.76 12.19
N ALA A 131 4.11 -24.25 13.26
CA ALA A 131 5.00 -25.01 14.15
C ALA A 131 4.35 -26.28 14.72
N ASN A 132 3.03 -26.28 14.86
CA ASN A 132 2.28 -27.38 15.46
C ASN A 132 1.97 -28.53 14.49
N LYS A 133 2.42 -28.49 13.23
CA LYS A 133 2.16 -29.52 12.19
C LYS A 133 0.68 -29.83 11.93
N HIS A 134 -0.23 -28.96 12.35
CA HIS A 134 -1.66 -29.04 12.09
C HIS A 134 -2.14 -27.70 11.53
N ALA A 135 -3.38 -27.65 11.04
CA ALA A 135 -4.01 -26.40 10.66
C ALA A 135 -4.06 -25.39 11.81
N LEU A 136 -4.31 -24.14 11.46
CA LEU A 136 -4.58 -23.05 12.38
C LEU A 136 -6.08 -23.00 12.67
N CYS A 137 -6.45 -22.91 13.94
CA CYS A 137 -7.80 -22.68 14.43
C CYS A 137 -7.74 -21.94 15.78
N GLY A 138 -8.86 -21.38 16.23
CA GLY A 138 -8.93 -20.52 17.40
C GLY A 138 -8.89 -19.03 17.05
N THR A 139 -8.39 -18.23 17.99
CA THR A 139 -8.35 -16.76 17.86
C THR A 139 -6.93 -16.25 17.65
N THR A 140 -6.78 -15.05 17.07
CA THR A 140 -5.48 -14.39 16.83
C THR A 140 -4.56 -14.43 18.06
N LEU A 141 -5.12 -14.25 19.27
CA LEU A 141 -4.33 -14.22 20.51
C LEU A 141 -3.62 -15.54 20.85
N SER A 142 -4.07 -16.66 20.27
CA SER A 142 -3.53 -17.99 20.54
C SER A 142 -2.50 -18.46 19.49
N LEU A 143 -2.25 -17.65 18.47
CA LEU A 143 -1.43 -18.01 17.31
C LEU A 143 -0.26 -17.03 17.13
N PRO A 144 0.83 -17.45 16.45
CA PRO A 144 1.83 -16.51 15.97
C PRO A 144 1.20 -15.48 15.04
N ASN A 145 1.58 -14.21 15.19
CA ASN A 145 1.04 -13.13 14.38
C ASN A 145 1.49 -13.19 12.90
N TYR A 146 2.57 -13.91 12.61
CA TYR A 146 3.13 -14.01 11.27
C TYR A 146 3.86 -15.35 11.03
N PHE A 147 4.06 -15.65 9.75
CA PHE A 147 4.82 -16.79 9.24
C PHE A 147 5.72 -16.35 8.08
N VAL A 148 6.79 -17.11 7.82
CA VAL A 148 7.75 -16.81 6.76
C VAL A 148 7.98 -18.07 5.95
N SER A 149 7.79 -18.00 4.63
CA SER A 149 8.11 -19.12 3.75
C SER A 149 9.60 -19.27 3.53
N THR A 150 10.02 -20.48 3.17
CA THR A 150 11.40 -20.78 2.76
C THR A 150 11.60 -20.59 1.26
N GLY A 151 10.52 -20.65 0.47
CA GLY A 151 10.55 -20.48 -0.99
C GLY A 151 9.62 -19.40 -1.53
N HIS A 152 9.61 -19.31 -2.86
CA HIS A 152 8.79 -18.37 -3.64
C HIS A 152 7.31 -18.77 -3.75
N GLU A 153 6.90 -19.93 -3.22
CA GLU A 153 5.52 -20.40 -3.26
C GLU A 153 4.99 -20.63 -1.86
N VAL A 154 3.71 -20.30 -1.65
CA VAL A 154 2.95 -20.64 -0.45
C VAL A 154 1.54 -21.04 -0.82
N THR A 155 1.00 -22.07 -0.17
CA THR A 155 -0.38 -22.53 -0.41
C THR A 155 -1.20 -22.35 0.85
N LEU A 156 -2.35 -21.70 0.70
CA LEU A 156 -3.37 -21.57 1.73
C LEU A 156 -4.49 -22.55 1.40
N LYS A 157 -4.90 -23.36 2.36
CA LYS A 157 -6.07 -24.22 2.24
C LYS A 157 -6.99 -24.01 3.44
N PHE A 158 -8.22 -23.60 3.16
CA PHE A 158 -9.24 -23.45 4.17
C PHE A 158 -10.27 -24.57 4.05
N VAL A 159 -10.45 -25.30 5.15
CA VAL A 159 -11.42 -26.40 5.26
C VAL A 159 -12.35 -26.13 6.43
N THR A 160 -13.65 -26.26 6.21
CA THR A 160 -14.67 -26.18 7.26
C THR A 160 -15.59 -27.39 7.21
N ASP A 161 -16.10 -27.79 8.37
CA ASP A 161 -17.07 -28.87 8.48
C ASP A 161 -18.50 -28.38 8.20
N GLY A 162 -19.50 -29.27 8.36
CA GLY A 162 -20.90 -28.94 8.10
C GLY A 162 -21.59 -28.13 9.18
N SER A 163 -20.89 -27.74 10.25
CA SER A 163 -21.46 -26.94 11.33
C SER A 163 -21.36 -25.45 11.01
N ASN A 164 -22.51 -24.77 11.10
CA ASN A 164 -22.52 -23.31 11.03
C ASN A 164 -22.09 -22.76 12.39
N ASN A 165 -20.82 -22.38 12.47
CA ASN A 165 -20.29 -21.69 13.63
C ASN A 165 -20.58 -20.17 13.54
N SER A 166 -20.44 -19.42 14.65
CA SER A 166 -20.66 -17.96 14.69
C SER A 166 -19.33 -17.19 14.75
N PHE A 167 -18.34 -17.61 13.95
CA PHE A 167 -16.99 -17.03 13.96
C PHE A 167 -16.72 -16.25 12.68
N ARG A 168 -16.03 -15.11 12.81
CA ARG A 168 -15.84 -14.16 11.70
C ARG A 168 -14.90 -14.64 10.60
N GLY A 169 -14.06 -15.65 10.89
CA GLY A 169 -13.10 -16.22 9.96
C GLY A 169 -11.76 -15.53 10.03
N PHE A 170 -11.12 -15.24 8.91
CA PHE A 170 -9.74 -14.74 8.93
C PHE A 170 -9.44 -13.71 7.84
N THR A 171 -8.39 -12.94 8.09
CA THR A 171 -7.70 -12.08 7.13
C THR A 171 -6.20 -12.36 7.21
N VAL A 172 -5.62 -12.82 6.11
CA VAL A 172 -4.19 -13.07 5.96
C VAL A 172 -3.60 -12.12 4.93
N LEU A 173 -2.55 -11.40 5.29
CA LEU A 173 -1.73 -10.65 4.35
C LEU A 173 -0.57 -11.52 3.89
N ILE A 174 -0.27 -11.50 2.59
CA ILE A 174 0.86 -12.20 1.99
C ILE A 174 1.68 -11.19 1.20
N THR A 175 2.94 -11.03 1.57
CA THR A 175 3.84 -10.05 0.98
C THR A 175 5.15 -10.72 0.57
N PRO A 176 5.39 -10.85 -0.74
CA PRO A 176 6.70 -11.14 -1.27
C PRO A 176 7.78 -10.19 -0.77
N PHE A 177 8.94 -10.74 -0.40
CA PHE A 177 10.11 -9.96 -0.04
C PHE A 177 11.41 -10.59 -0.56
N ALA A 178 12.41 -9.75 -0.76
CA ALA A 178 13.80 -10.14 -1.02
C ALA A 178 14.69 -9.85 0.19
N GLU A 179 15.80 -10.57 0.32
CA GLU A 179 16.83 -10.35 1.34
C GLU A 179 18.00 -9.56 0.74
N ASN A 180 18.07 -8.24 0.99
CA ASN A 180 19.21 -7.34 0.72
C ASN A 180 19.97 -7.49 -0.62
N GLU A 181 19.29 -7.86 -1.70
CA GLU A 181 19.76 -7.69 -3.07
C GLU A 181 19.12 -6.41 -3.61
N ASP A 182 19.95 -5.39 -3.89
CA ASP A 182 19.61 -4.10 -4.54
C ASP A 182 18.12 -3.71 -4.50
N CYS A 183 17.66 -3.22 -3.35
CA CYS A 183 16.25 -3.02 -3.10
C CYS A 183 15.74 -1.72 -3.74
N ASP A 184 15.02 -1.85 -4.86
CA ASP A 184 14.22 -0.77 -5.45
C ASP A 184 12.93 -0.47 -4.66
N GLY A 185 12.71 -1.17 -3.54
CA GLY A 185 11.49 -1.20 -2.73
C GLY A 185 11.53 -0.33 -1.46
N PHE A 186 10.68 -0.68 -0.50
CA PHE A 186 10.77 -0.26 0.90
C PHE A 186 11.51 -1.33 1.71
N ILE A 187 12.40 -0.91 2.62
CA ILE A 187 13.16 -1.82 3.47
C ILE A 187 12.59 -1.79 4.88
N CYS A 188 12.13 -2.95 5.38
CA CYS A 188 11.69 -3.07 6.77
C CYS A 188 12.86 -2.76 7.72
N HIS A 189 12.61 -1.96 8.75
CA HIS A 189 13.67 -1.36 9.56
C HIS A 189 14.48 -2.40 10.35
N MET A 190 13.82 -3.35 11.02
CA MET A 190 14.50 -4.39 11.80
C MET A 190 15.00 -5.57 10.96
N THR A 191 14.14 -6.12 10.09
CA THR A 191 14.43 -7.39 9.38
C THR A 191 15.24 -7.20 8.09
N LYS A 192 15.39 -5.95 7.61
CA LYS A 192 16.04 -5.61 6.34
C LYS A 192 15.45 -6.33 5.12
N ARG A 193 14.19 -6.75 5.21
CA ARG A 193 13.45 -7.32 4.09
C ARG A 193 13.05 -6.21 3.13
N CYS A 194 13.28 -6.44 1.85
CA CYS A 194 12.84 -5.56 0.78
C CYS A 194 11.43 -5.95 0.32
N ILE A 195 10.47 -5.05 0.49
CA ILE A 195 9.09 -5.18 0.01
C ILE A 195 8.80 -4.10 -1.03
N THR A 196 7.70 -4.20 -1.77
CA THR A 196 7.36 -3.19 -2.78
C THR A 196 7.10 -1.81 -2.16
N LYS A 197 7.39 -0.72 -2.88
CA LYS A 197 7.23 0.66 -2.34
C LYS A 197 5.78 0.96 -1.95
N GLU A 198 4.85 0.40 -2.70
CA GLU A 198 3.41 0.56 -2.50
C GLU A 198 2.90 -0.15 -1.23
N ALA A 199 3.73 -0.98 -0.60
CA ALA A 199 3.41 -1.60 0.68
C ALA A 199 3.65 -0.66 1.85
N SER A 200 4.29 0.51 1.61
CA SER A 200 4.43 1.54 2.62
C SER A 200 3.23 2.48 2.61
N CYS A 201 2.73 2.82 3.79
CA CYS A 201 1.68 3.80 3.97
C CYS A 201 0.31 3.47 3.32
N ASN A 202 -0.07 2.19 3.29
CA ASN A 202 -1.33 1.67 2.80
C ASN A 202 -2.29 1.14 3.89
N LYS A 203 -1.99 1.36 5.18
CA LYS A 203 -2.76 0.90 6.36
C LYS A 203 -2.74 -0.62 6.61
N GLU A 204 -1.89 -1.36 5.92
CA GLU A 204 -1.67 -2.77 6.17
C GLU A 204 -0.24 -2.93 6.67
N TYR A 205 0.00 -3.77 7.69
CA TYR A 205 1.32 -3.90 8.31
C TYR A 205 2.09 -5.11 7.75
N GLN A 206 2.83 -4.90 6.67
CA GLN A 206 3.61 -5.89 5.94
C GLN A 206 4.98 -6.13 6.58
N CYS A 207 5.51 -5.17 7.34
CA CYS A 207 6.71 -5.41 8.13
C CYS A 207 6.36 -5.97 9.51
N GLU A 208 7.21 -6.87 10.00
CA GLU A 208 7.10 -7.47 11.32
C GLU A 208 7.08 -6.41 12.44
N ASP A 209 7.93 -5.40 12.30
CA ASP A 209 8.05 -4.26 13.22
C ASP A 209 7.04 -3.13 12.92
N GLY A 210 6.23 -3.27 11.87
CA GLY A 210 5.29 -2.24 11.41
C GLY A 210 5.96 -0.96 10.89
N SER A 211 7.25 -1.05 10.50
CA SER A 211 8.03 0.10 10.02
C SER A 211 7.50 0.70 8.71
N ASP A 212 6.70 -0.04 7.97
CA ASP A 212 6.00 0.38 6.76
C ASP A 212 4.79 1.29 7.01
N GLU A 213 4.23 1.29 8.23
CA GLU A 213 3.06 2.08 8.64
C GLU A 213 3.34 2.92 9.89
N PRO A 214 4.25 3.91 9.83
CA PRO A 214 4.53 4.76 10.99
C PRO A 214 3.34 5.69 11.27
N PRO A 215 3.15 6.15 12.52
CA PRO A 215 2.00 6.99 12.90
C PRO A 215 1.93 8.33 12.14
N ASN A 216 3.05 8.81 11.60
CA ASN A 216 3.15 10.02 10.80
C ASN A 216 2.93 9.77 9.29
N CYS A 217 2.40 8.61 8.90
CA CYS A 217 2.09 8.30 7.50
C CYS A 217 1.24 9.38 6.81
N HIS A 218 0.29 9.95 7.55
CA HIS A 218 -0.57 11.04 7.08
C HIS A 218 0.18 12.32 6.69
N LEU A 219 1.41 12.53 7.20
CA LEU A 219 2.23 13.70 6.87
C LEU A 219 2.99 13.54 5.55
N ARG A 220 3.15 12.33 5.02
CA ARG A 220 3.71 12.12 3.67
C ARG A 220 2.77 12.62 2.56
N ASN A 221 1.48 12.70 2.85
CA ASN A 221 0.47 13.29 1.95
C ASN A 221 0.40 14.82 2.04
N ALA A 222 0.91 15.40 3.12
CA ALA A 222 1.11 16.83 3.24
C ALA A 222 2.49 17.15 2.68
N GLY A 223 2.60 17.25 1.35
CA GLY A 223 3.84 17.61 0.66
C GLY A 223 4.59 18.69 1.46
N PHE A 224 5.77 18.31 1.97
CA PHE A 224 6.73 19.26 2.50
C PHE A 224 7.12 20.13 1.31
N ARG A 225 6.45 21.27 1.13
CA ARG A 225 7.03 22.37 0.39
C ARG A 225 8.14 22.89 1.30
N PRO A 226 9.44 22.67 1.02
CA PRO A 226 10.39 23.64 1.50
C PRO A 226 9.91 24.95 0.88
N SER A 227 9.42 25.88 1.70
CA SER A 227 9.27 27.25 1.26
C SER A 227 10.67 27.76 0.97
N SER A 228 11.18 27.46 -0.22
CA SER A 228 12.32 28.14 -0.79
C SER A 228 11.85 29.52 -1.27
N THR A 229 11.28 30.31 -0.36
CA THR A 229 11.46 31.76 -0.39
C THR A 229 12.87 32.04 0.10
N TRP A 230 13.85 31.63 -0.72
CA TRP A 230 15.08 32.38 -0.79
C TRP A 230 14.68 33.71 -1.40
N CYS A 231 14.68 34.77 -0.60
CA CYS A 231 14.68 36.13 -1.09
C CYS A 231 15.96 36.33 -1.91
N SER A 232 15.92 35.92 -3.17
CA SER A 232 16.84 36.41 -4.18
C SER A 232 16.47 37.88 -4.40
N TRP A 233 17.23 38.77 -3.76
CA TRP A 233 17.25 40.18 -4.12
C TRP A 233 17.57 40.27 -5.62
N PRO A 234 16.68 40.83 -6.46
CA PRO A 234 17.07 41.10 -7.83
C PRO A 234 18.06 42.27 -7.81
N LEU A 235 19.32 41.97 -8.15
CA LEU A 235 20.26 42.94 -8.69
C LEU A 235 19.63 43.52 -9.97
N LEU A 236 18.97 44.67 -9.83
CA LEU A 236 18.58 45.51 -10.96
C LEU A 236 19.83 46.19 -11.51
N LEU A 237 20.50 45.53 -12.45
CA LEU A 237 21.44 46.16 -13.37
C LEU A 237 21.14 45.64 -14.78
N SER A 238 20.35 46.40 -15.54
CA SER A 238 20.62 46.57 -16.97
C SER A 238 19.94 47.83 -17.53
N SER A 239 20.76 48.88 -17.66
CA SER A 239 20.87 49.74 -18.84
C SER A 239 19.62 50.40 -19.44
N CYS A 240 19.41 51.69 -19.15
CA CYS A 240 19.20 52.71 -20.18
C CYS A 240 19.43 54.12 -19.60
N PHE A 241 19.84 55.05 -20.47
CA PHE A 241 20.23 56.46 -20.23
C PHE A 241 21.70 56.75 -19.92
N MET A 242 22.51 56.70 -20.99
CA MET A 242 23.52 57.74 -21.22
C MET A 242 22.81 59.06 -21.55
N VAL A 243 22.76 60.02 -20.62
CA VAL A 243 22.73 61.47 -20.90
C VAL A 243 23.40 62.22 -19.75
N ALA A 244 24.25 63.18 -20.12
CA ALA A 244 24.85 64.25 -19.31
C ALA A 244 26.10 63.92 -18.47
N CYS A 245 27.26 63.97 -19.14
CA CYS A 245 28.47 64.49 -18.52
C CYS A 245 29.03 65.58 -19.45
N GLN A 246 28.77 66.85 -19.15
CA GLN A 246 29.51 67.98 -19.72
C GLN A 246 29.36 69.22 -18.81
N TRP A 247 30.50 69.85 -18.50
CA TRP A 247 30.70 71.15 -17.82
C TRP A 247 30.52 71.12 -16.28
N MET A 248 31.42 71.60 -15.41
CA MET A 248 32.54 72.55 -15.56
C MET A 248 33.68 72.23 -14.58
N LEU A 249 34.90 72.50 -15.05
CA LEU A 249 36.05 72.91 -14.27
C LEU A 249 35.70 74.13 -13.41
N THR A 250 36.10 74.16 -12.13
CA THR A 250 36.92 75.24 -11.51
C THR A 250 36.83 75.22 -9.97
N GLY A 251 38.00 75.34 -9.34
CA GLY A 251 38.20 75.76 -7.94
C GLY A 251 38.20 74.63 -6.91
N THR A 252 39.17 74.48 -6.01
CA THR A 252 40.37 75.22 -5.62
C THR A 252 41.25 74.28 -4.77
N ARG A 253 42.56 74.55 -4.73
CA ARG A 253 43.65 73.74 -4.15
C ARG A 253 43.62 73.54 -2.61
N PRO A 254 44.41 72.57 -2.07
CA PRO A 254 44.57 72.30 -0.63
C PRO A 254 45.85 72.95 -0.04
N ILE A 255 45.88 73.29 1.25
CA ILE A 255 47.09 73.33 2.14
C ILE A 255 46.63 73.33 3.63
N PRO A 256 47.47 73.05 4.67
CA PRO A 256 48.92 73.26 4.80
C PRO A 256 49.81 72.04 4.53
#